data_AF-A0A1V9Y3H1-F1
#
_entry.id   AF-A0A1V9Y3H1-F1
#
_cell.length_a   1.000
_cell.length_b   1.000
_cell.length_c   1.000
_cell.angle_alpha   90.00
_cell.angle_beta   90.00
_cell.angle_gamma   90.00
#
_symmetry.space_group_name_H-M   'P 1'
#
loop_
_entity.id
_entity.type
_entity.pdbx_description
1 polymer ?
#
loop_
_entity_poly.entity_id
_entity_poly.type
_entity_poly.pdbx_seq_one_letter_code
_entity_poly.pdbx_strand_id
1 'polypeptide(L)'
;MTHLCNADNRNGFLRGVYLIMSIQFAIIMLSALFALLNRGLRTSLQNNIEVFIMMSVSLLVIVAIGTCFMLHRRVPWNAPMLGVFTVGYCLLMATISAASESYGAVFVFGTLAALCLLIALISCVKEWNPLST
;
A
#
# COMPACT_ATOMS: atom_id res chain seq x y z
N MET A 1 21.06 1.26 4.89
CA MET A 1 20.08 2.37 4.98
C MET A 1 20.43 3.34 6.12
N THR A 2 21.72 3.59 6.40
CA THR A 2 22.19 4.36 7.57
C THR A 2 22.71 5.77 7.23
N HIS A 3 22.61 6.22 5.97
CA HIS A 3 23.29 7.45 5.52
C HIS A 3 22.42 8.55 4.90
N LEU A 4 21.09 8.41 4.77
CA LEU A 4 20.33 9.31 3.89
C LEU A 4 19.61 10.50 4.56
N CYS A 5 19.63 10.70 5.89
CA CYS A 5 18.97 11.86 6.50
C CYS A 5 19.46 12.17 7.93
N ASN A 6 20.60 12.86 8.07
CA ASN A 6 20.94 13.54 9.32
C ASN A 6 20.38 14.97 9.27
N ALA A 7 19.16 15.15 9.76
CA ALA A 7 18.60 16.38 10.35
C ALA A 7 17.24 16.04 10.99
N ASP A 8 17.18 16.11 12.32
CA ASP A 8 16.03 15.87 13.20
C ASP A 8 15.31 14.50 13.13
N ASN A 9 15.35 13.78 14.25
CA ASN A 9 14.78 12.43 14.44
C ASN A 9 13.33 12.26 13.93
N ARG A 10 12.53 13.33 13.90
CA ARG A 10 11.12 13.31 13.48
C ARG A 10 10.95 13.37 11.95
N ASN A 11 11.77 14.17 11.25
CA ASN A 11 11.70 14.28 9.79
C ASN A 11 12.26 13.02 9.12
N GLY A 12 13.32 12.43 9.69
CA GLY A 12 13.83 11.13 9.24
C GLY A 12 12.80 10.00 9.37
N PHE A 13 12.03 9.98 10.48
CA PHE A 13 10.95 9.01 10.68
C PHE A 13 9.82 9.19 9.67
N LEU A 14 9.31 10.42 9.49
CA LEU A 14 8.26 10.71 8.51
C LEU A 14 8.68 10.28 7.09
N ARG A 15 9.90 10.63 6.67
CA ARG A 15 10.43 10.27 5.36
C ARG A 15 10.46 8.76 5.15
N GLY A 16 10.87 7.99 6.16
CA GLY A 16 10.86 6.52 6.10
C GLY A 16 9.45 5.95 5.88
N VAL A 17 8.46 6.48 6.60
CA VAL A 17 7.06 6.02 6.50
C VAL A 17 6.47 6.33 5.12
N TYR A 18 6.65 7.53 4.60
CA TYR A 18 6.11 7.90 3.27
C TYR A 18 6.74 7.08 2.14
N LEU A 19 8.02 6.74 2.25
CA LEU A 19 8.71 5.91 1.27
C LEU A 19 8.17 4.48 1.30
N ILE A 20 7.99 3.90 2.50
CA ILE A 20 7.39 2.57 2.66
C ILE A 20 5.96 2.53 2.10
N MET A 21 5.14 3.55 2.39
CA MET A 21 3.77 3.64 1.86
C MET A 21 3.73 3.75 0.33
N SER A 22 4.62 4.53 -0.27
CA SER A 22 4.75 4.62 -1.73
C SER A 22 5.06 3.26 -2.37
N ILE A 23 6.01 2.51 -1.79
CA ILE A 23 6.35 1.16 -2.25
C ILE A 23 5.13 0.23 -2.12
N GLN A 24 4.40 0.28 -1.01
CA GLN A 24 3.23 -0.57 -0.80
C GLN A 24 2.14 -0.31 -1.83
N PHE A 25 1.82 0.96 -2.12
CA PHE A 25 0.85 1.30 -3.15
C PHE A 25 1.31 0.88 -4.55
N ALA A 26 2.61 0.97 -4.84
CA ALA A 26 3.15 0.45 -6.10
C ALA A 26 2.97 -1.07 -6.23
N ILE A 27 3.21 -1.83 -5.16
CA ILE A 27 3.01 -3.29 -5.16
C ILE A 27 1.52 -3.64 -5.40
N ILE A 28 0.59 -2.94 -4.73
CA ILE A 28 -0.85 -3.13 -4.92
C ILE A 28 -1.28 -2.77 -6.35
N MET A 29 -0.71 -1.72 -6.93
CA MET A 29 -0.96 -1.33 -8.31
C MET A 29 -0.46 -2.41 -9.29
N LEU A 30 0.72 -2.98 -9.07
CA LEU A 30 1.27 -4.07 -9.87
C LEU A 30 0.43 -5.34 -9.78
N SER A 31 -0.10 -5.69 -8.61
CA SER A 31 -0.97 -6.87 -8.46
C SER A 31 -2.28 -6.70 -9.23
N ALA A 32 -2.89 -5.51 -9.18
CA ALA A 32 -4.08 -5.19 -9.96
C ALA A 32 -3.80 -5.24 -11.47
N LEU A 33 -2.68 -4.66 -11.92
CA LEU A 33 -2.28 -4.70 -13.33
C LEU A 33 -2.02 -6.13 -13.82
N PHE A 34 -1.36 -6.96 -13.00
CA PHE A 34 -1.09 -8.36 -13.33
C PHE A 34 -2.39 -9.18 -13.48
N ALA A 35 -3.40 -8.92 -12.64
CA ALA A 35 -4.71 -9.55 -12.74
C ALA A 35 -5.50 -9.09 -13.99
N LEU A 36 -5.35 -7.83 -14.40
CA LEU A 36 -5.90 -7.29 -15.65
C LEU A 36 -5.27 -7.92 -16.90
N LEU A 37 -3.94 -8.06 -16.91
CA LEU A 37 -3.20 -8.56 -18.07
C LEU A 37 -3.45 -10.06 -18.32
N ASN A 38 -3.56 -10.84 -17.25
CA ASN A 38 -3.70 -12.29 -17.34
C ASN A 38 -5.17 -12.73 -17.40
N ARG A 39 -5.68 -12.93 -18.63
CA ARG A 39 -7.04 -13.44 -18.87
C ARG A 39 -7.33 -14.77 -18.16
N GLY A 40 -6.37 -15.69 -18.10
CA GLY A 40 -6.53 -16.97 -17.42
C GLY A 40 -6.72 -16.82 -15.90
N LEU A 41 -6.00 -15.88 -15.29
CA LEU A 41 -6.15 -15.57 -13.87
C LEU A 41 -7.56 -15.00 -13.61
N ARG A 42 -8.01 -14.07 -14.45
CA ARG A 42 -9.33 -13.47 -14.36
C ARG A 42 -10.47 -14.48 -14.46
N THR A 43 -10.44 -15.38 -15.44
CA THR A 43 -11.49 -16.41 -15.57
C THR A 43 -11.50 -17.35 -14.38
N SER A 44 -10.32 -17.68 -13.83
CA SER A 44 -10.23 -18.47 -12.59
C SER A 44 -10.77 -17.71 -11.37
N LEU A 45 -10.52 -16.40 -11.26
CA LEU A 45 -11.02 -15.57 -10.17
C LEU A 45 -12.55 -15.36 -10.24
N GLN A 46 -13.13 -15.34 -11.44
CA GLN A 46 -14.58 -15.16 -11.65
C GLN A 46 -15.37 -16.46 -11.45
N ASN A 47 -14.80 -17.61 -11.83
CA ASN A 47 -15.54 -18.88 -11.81
C ASN A 47 -15.51 -19.61 -10.47
N ASN A 48 -14.55 -19.31 -9.59
CA ASN A 48 -14.38 -20.02 -8.33
C ASN A 48 -14.97 -19.22 -7.17
N ILE A 49 -16.02 -19.75 -6.54
CA ILE A 49 -16.64 -19.13 -5.35
C ILE A 49 -15.68 -19.04 -4.16
N GLU A 50 -14.69 -19.94 -4.10
CA GLU A 50 -13.62 -19.93 -3.09
C GLU A 50 -12.84 -18.62 -3.08
N VAL A 51 -12.65 -18.01 -4.25
CA VAL A 51 -11.94 -16.72 -4.38
C VAL A 51 -12.74 -15.60 -3.74
N PHE A 52 -14.07 -15.63 -3.83
CA PHE A 52 -14.95 -14.64 -3.19
C PHE A 52 -14.95 -14.76 -1.66
N ILE A 53 -14.88 -15.99 -1.15
CA ILE A 53 -14.71 -16.26 0.29
C ILE A 53 -13.35 -15.73 0.75
N MET A 54 -12.27 -16.05 0.04
CA MET A 54 -10.92 -15.57 0.35
C MET A 54 -10.81 -14.03 0.32
N MET A 55 -11.51 -13.38 -0.61
CA MET A 55 -11.60 -11.92 -0.69
C MET A 55 -12.31 -11.34 0.55
N SER A 56 -13.42 -11.95 0.96
CA SER A 56 -14.19 -11.51 2.12
C SER A 56 -13.39 -11.66 3.42
N VAL A 57 -12.67 -12.77 3.58
CA VAL A 57 -11.77 -13.00 4.71
C VAL A 57 -10.62 -12.00 4.70
N SER A 58 -10.01 -11.74 3.54
CA SER A 58 -8.93 -10.76 3.41
C SER A 58 -9.39 -9.36 3.80
N LEU A 59 -10.60 -8.95 3.39
CA LEU A 59 -11.20 -7.68 3.78
C LEU A 59 -11.41 -7.58 5.30
N LEU A 60 -11.95 -8.63 5.92
CA LEU A 60 -12.13 -8.67 7.38
C LEU A 60 -10.80 -8.57 8.13
N VAL A 61 -9.76 -9.26 7.68
CA VAL A 61 -8.42 -9.20 8.28
C VAL A 61 -7.85 -7.79 8.17
N ILE A 62 -7.97 -7.15 7.02
CA ILE A 62 -7.53 -5.76 6.78
C ILE A 62 -8.24 -4.79 7.74
N VAL A 63 -9.56 -4.90 7.88
CA VAL A 63 -10.37 -4.06 8.78
C VAL A 63 -10.01 -4.33 10.25
N ALA A 64 -9.80 -5.59 10.63
CA ALA A 64 -9.39 -5.97 11.98
C ALA A 64 -8.02 -5.36 12.35
N ILE A 65 -7.05 -5.43 11.44
CA ILE A 65 -5.73 -4.81 11.63
C ILE A 65 -5.86 -3.27 11.73
N GLY A 66 -6.70 -2.65 10.90
CA GLY A 66 -6.93 -1.20 10.92
C GLY A 66 -7.60 -0.70 12.21
N THR A 67 -8.54 -1.48 12.76
CA THR A 67 -9.26 -1.13 14.00
C THR A 67 -8.44 -1.42 15.26
N CYS A 68 -7.44 -2.30 15.18
CA CYS A 68 -6.50 -2.56 16.27
C CYS A 68 -5.44 -1.45 16.40
N PHE A 69 -5.87 -0.27 16.87
CA PHE A 69 -5.02 0.91 17.07
C PHE A 69 -3.85 0.65 18.04
N MET A 70 -4.04 -0.25 19.01
CA MET A 70 -3.05 -0.64 20.01
C MET A 70 -1.83 -1.34 19.40
N LEU A 71 -2.01 -1.96 18.24
CA LEU A 71 -1.03 -2.80 17.57
C LEU A 71 -0.14 -1.98 16.62
N HIS A 72 -0.66 -0.87 16.09
CA HIS A 72 0.02 0.05 15.18
C HIS A 72 1.10 0.92 15.83
N ARG A 73 1.17 0.99 17.16
CA ARG A 73 2.11 1.85 17.92
C ARG A 73 3.21 1.08 18.64
N ARG A 74 3.25 -0.26 18.54
CA ARG A 74 4.28 -1.08 19.20
C ARG A 74 5.36 -1.50 18.21
N VAL A 75 6.49 -0.81 18.23
CA VAL A 75 7.75 -1.33 17.66
C VAL A 75 8.09 -2.60 18.46
N PRO A 76 8.30 -3.78 17.83
CA PRO A 76 8.65 -4.03 16.42
C PRO A 76 7.53 -4.56 15.51
N TRP A 77 6.29 -4.72 15.98
CA TRP A 77 5.22 -5.44 15.29
C TRP A 77 4.63 -4.71 14.07
N ASN A 78 4.87 -3.41 13.94
CA ASN A 78 4.32 -2.60 12.86
C ASN A 78 4.74 -3.07 11.45
N ALA A 79 6.01 -3.39 11.24
CA ALA A 79 6.54 -3.75 9.92
C ALA A 79 5.95 -5.05 9.34
N PRO A 80 5.92 -6.19 10.07
CA PRO A 80 5.32 -7.42 9.54
C PRO A 80 3.81 -7.30 9.33
N MET A 81 3.09 -6.57 10.18
CA MET A 81 1.65 -6.35 10.01
C MET A 81 1.33 -5.51 8.77
N LEU A 82 2.15 -4.51 8.47
CA LEU A 82 2.06 -3.74 7.24
C LEU A 82 2.29 -4.63 6.01
N GLY A 83 3.19 -5.61 6.12
CA GLY A 83 3.38 -6.63 5.08
C GLY A 83 2.14 -7.49 4.84
N VAL A 84 1.56 -8.05 5.92
CA VAL A 84 0.32 -8.86 5.83
C VAL A 84 -0.84 -8.04 5.26
N PHE A 85 -0.98 -6.79 5.70
CA PHE A 85 -1.96 -5.84 5.15
C PHE A 85 -1.75 -5.64 3.65
N THR A 86 -0.51 -5.44 3.21
CA THR A 86 -0.16 -5.25 1.80
C THR A 86 -0.51 -6.48 0.97
N VAL A 87 -0.16 -7.68 1.45
CA VAL A 87 -0.49 -8.95 0.77
C VAL A 87 -2.00 -9.14 0.65
N GLY A 88 -2.76 -8.88 1.72
CA GLY A 88 -4.22 -8.94 1.69
C GLY A 88 -4.82 -7.94 0.68
N TYR A 89 -4.32 -6.71 0.67
CA TYR A 89 -4.76 -5.68 -0.29
C TYR A 89 -4.40 -6.05 -1.74
N CYS A 90 -3.26 -6.71 -1.97
CA CYS A 90 -2.88 -7.17 -3.30
C CYS A 90 -3.86 -8.20 -3.86
N LEU A 91 -4.27 -9.16 -3.03
CA LEU A 91 -5.27 -10.17 -3.41
C LEU A 91 -6.64 -9.53 -3.67
N LEU A 92 -7.05 -8.63 -2.77
CA LEU A 92 -8.33 -7.92 -2.89
C LEU A 92 -8.40 -7.01 -4.11
N MET A 93 -7.32 -6.29 -4.43
CA MET A 93 -7.30 -5.44 -5.61
C MET A 93 -7.16 -6.24 -6.91
N ALA A 94 -6.45 -7.38 -6.88
CA ALA A 94 -6.41 -8.30 -8.01
C ALA A 94 -7.80 -8.84 -8.36
N THR A 95 -8.60 -9.26 -7.37
CA THR A 95 -9.97 -9.75 -7.58
C THR A 95 -10.92 -8.66 -8.05
N ILE A 96 -10.89 -7.48 -7.41
CA ILE A 96 -11.73 -6.34 -7.82
C ILE A 96 -11.39 -5.92 -9.25
N SER A 97 -10.10 -5.79 -9.56
CA SER A 97 -9.64 -5.38 -10.89
C SER A 97 -10.00 -6.41 -11.97
N ALA A 98 -10.00 -7.70 -11.64
CA ALA A 98 -10.48 -8.76 -12.52
C ALA A 98 -12.00 -8.71 -12.72
N ALA A 99 -12.77 -8.39 -11.68
CA ALA A 99 -14.24 -8.32 -11.71
C ALA A 99 -14.78 -7.06 -12.41
N SER A 100 -14.18 -5.89 -12.18
CA SER A 100 -14.65 -4.61 -12.73
C SER A 100 -14.15 -4.35 -14.15
N GLU A 101 -13.22 -5.17 -14.67
CA GLU A 101 -12.60 -5.01 -15.98
C GLU A 101 -12.05 -3.60 -16.27
N SER A 102 -11.66 -2.88 -15.22
CA SER A 102 -11.39 -1.46 -15.28
C SER A 102 -10.00 -1.15 -14.79
N TYR A 103 -9.33 -0.26 -15.52
CA TYR A 103 -8.05 0.32 -15.12
C TYR A 103 -8.17 1.31 -13.94
N GLY A 104 -9.39 1.52 -13.41
CA GLY A 104 -9.66 2.42 -12.29
C GLY A 104 -8.79 2.13 -11.07
N ALA A 105 -8.66 0.86 -10.67
CA ALA A 105 -7.83 0.48 -9.52
C ALA A 105 -6.34 0.81 -9.77
N VAL A 106 -5.82 0.53 -10.96
CA VAL A 106 -4.44 0.83 -11.34
C VAL A 106 -4.17 2.34 -11.30
N PHE A 107 -5.12 3.15 -11.78
CA PHE A 107 -4.98 4.61 -11.78
C PHE A 107 -5.04 5.22 -10.37
N VAL A 108 -5.97 4.75 -9.52
CA VAL A 108 -6.09 5.24 -8.14
C VAL A 108 -4.85 4.90 -7.32
N PHE A 109 -4.39 3.65 -7.34
CA PHE A 109 -3.20 3.27 -6.59
C PHE A 109 -1.90 3.81 -7.21
N GLY A 110 -1.85 3.98 -8.54
CA GLY A 110 -0.73 4.61 -9.21
C GLY A 110 -0.57 6.10 -8.83
N THR A 111 -1.68 6.85 -8.78
CA THR A 111 -1.66 8.25 -8.34
C THR A 111 -1.32 8.38 -6.86
N LEU A 112 -1.85 7.52 -5.98
CA LEU A 112 -1.46 7.47 -4.57
C LEU A 112 0.03 7.18 -4.38
N ALA A 113 0.58 6.20 -5.11
CA ALA A 113 1.99 5.88 -5.07
C ALA A 113 2.87 7.07 -5.50
N ALA A 114 2.47 7.77 -6.57
CA ALA A 114 3.16 8.95 -7.07
C ALA A 114 3.08 10.13 -6.10
N LEU A 115 1.93 10.38 -5.48
CA LEU A 115 1.75 11.43 -4.47
C LEU A 115 2.60 11.15 -3.23
N CYS A 116 2.58 9.92 -2.71
CA CYS A 116 3.42 9.54 -1.58
C CYS A 116 4.91 9.67 -1.91
N LEU A 117 5.30 9.30 -3.14
CA LEU A 117 6.67 9.46 -3.63
C LEU A 117 7.06 10.93 -3.71
N LEU A 118 6.20 11.79 -4.24
CA LEU A 118 6.42 13.23 -4.34
C LEU A 118 6.60 13.85 -2.94
N ILE A 119 5.74 13.50 -1.98
CA ILE A 119 5.84 13.96 -0.59
C ILE A 119 7.16 13.47 0.03
N ALA A 120 7.54 12.21 -0.21
CA ALA A 120 8.80 11.66 0.28
C ALA A 120 10.01 12.40 -0.32
N LEU A 121 9.98 12.73 -1.63
CA LEU A 121 11.02 13.49 -2.31
C LEU A 121 11.11 14.94 -1.81
N ILE A 122 9.98 15.64 -1.66
CA ILE A 122 9.93 16.98 -1.09
C ILE A 122 10.47 16.98 0.33
N SER A 123 10.16 15.94 1.12
CA SER A 123 10.72 15.75 2.47
C SER A 123 12.23 15.47 2.47
N CYS A 124 12.84 15.12 1.32
CA CYS A 124 14.30 15.03 1.17
C CYS A 124 14.94 16.40 0.93
N VAL A 125 14.18 17.36 0.40
CA VAL A 125 14.69 18.70 0.09
C VAL A 125 14.88 19.47 1.39
N LYS A 126 16.10 19.92 1.62
CA LYS A 126 16.64 20.35 2.93
C LYS A 126 16.08 21.69 3.46
N GLU A 127 15.20 22.36 2.71
CA GLU A 127 14.76 23.75 2.97
C GLU A 127 13.23 23.93 3.01
N TRP A 128 12.45 22.88 3.25
CA TRP A 128 11.03 23.09 3.62
C TRP A 128 10.94 23.42 5.12
N ASN A 129 11.11 24.71 5.45
CA ASN A 129 10.80 25.27 6.77
C ASN A 129 9.42 25.95 6.72
N PRO A 130 8.31 25.26 7.08
CA PRO A 130 6.98 25.87 7.13
C PRO A 130 6.81 26.90 8.27
N LEU A 131 7.85 27.17 9.07
CA LEU A 131 7.83 28.07 10.23
C LEU A 131 8.85 29.22 10.13
N SER A 132 9.32 29.59 8.93
CA SER A 132 10.18 30.77 8.74
C SER A 132 9.39 32.09 8.62
N THR A 133 8.42 32.30 9.51
CA THR A 133 7.87 33.63 9.81
C THR A 133 8.14 33.93 11.27
#